data_AF-A0A8S2XQS4-F1
#
_entry.id   AF-A0A8S2XQS4-F1
#
_cell.length_a   1.000
_cell.length_b   1.000
_cell.length_c   1.000
_cell.angle_alpha   90.00
_cell.angle_beta   90.00
_cell.angle_gamma   90.00
#
_symmetry.space_group_name_H-M   'P 1'
#
loop_
_entity.id
_entity.type
_entity.pdbx_description
1 polymer ?
#
loop_
_entity_poly.entity_id
_entity_poly.type
_entity_poly.pdbx_seq_one_letter_code
_entity_poly.pdbx_strand_id
1 'polypeptide(L)'
;MTERVNRTLKPLIAIYAQQRPNSWDNEIQKLAFAIRTAVNDTTGETPAFMMFGRDPRGPLDLLIGETTEEAQPTTSEHRQI
;
A
#
# COMPACT_ATOMS: atom_id res chain seq x y z
N MET A 1 -1.41 -5.67 14.29
CA MET A 1 -1.28 -5.28 12.87
C MET A 1 -1.18 -6.49 11.93
N THR A 2 -0.31 -7.47 12.23
CA THR A 2 -0.04 -8.64 11.38
C THR A 2 -1.28 -9.43 10.96
N GLU A 3 -2.21 -9.70 11.89
CA GLU A 3 -3.39 -10.52 11.60
C GLU A 3 -4.38 -9.84 10.64
N ARG A 4 -4.56 -8.52 10.76
CA ARG A 4 -5.44 -7.73 9.88
C ARG A 4 -4.87 -7.67 8.46
N VAL A 5 -3.56 -7.46 8.33
CA VAL A 5 -2.86 -7.51 7.04
C VAL A 5 -2.99 -8.90 6.42
N ASN A 6 -2.78 -9.96 7.21
CA ASN A 6 -2.91 -11.34 6.73
C ASN A 6 -4.33 -11.67 6.28
N ARG A 7 -5.36 -11.13 6.92
CA ARG A 7 -6.77 -11.31 6.52
C ARG A 7 -7.07 -10.71 5.14
N THR A 8 -6.41 -9.61 4.78
CA THR A 8 -6.54 -8.98 3.45
C THR A 8 -5.63 -9.63 2.42
N LEU A 9 -4.41 -10.01 2.81
CA LEU A 9 -3.40 -10.55 1.89
C LEU A 9 -3.76 -11.96 1.40
N LYS A 10 -4.26 -12.83 2.27
CA LYS A 10 -4.63 -14.21 1.93
C LYS A 10 -5.62 -14.34 0.75
N PRO A 11 -6.77 -13.64 0.73
CA PRO A 11 -7.70 -13.74 -0.39
C PRO A 11 -7.11 -13.20 -1.69
N LEU A 12 -6.32 -12.12 -1.62
CA LEU A 12 -5.65 -11.55 -2.79
C LEU A 12 -4.61 -12.50 -3.38
N ILE A 13 -3.80 -13.16 -2.52
CA ILE A 13 -2.89 -14.23 -2.94
C ILE A 13 -3.66 -15.39 -3.56
N ALA A 14 -4.78 -15.81 -2.96
CA ALA A 14 -5.57 -16.92 -3.48
C ALA A 14 -6.14 -16.64 -4.88
N ILE A 15 -6.55 -15.40 -5.16
CA ILE A 15 -7.00 -14.98 -6.51
C ILE A 15 -5.84 -15.08 -7.51
N TYR A 16 -4.67 -14.55 -7.16
CA TYR A 16 -3.50 -14.59 -8.04
C TYR A 16 -2.96 -16.01 -8.26
N ALA A 17 -2.95 -16.83 -7.21
CA ALA A 17 -2.52 -18.22 -7.28
C ALA A 17 -3.43 -19.08 -8.17
N GLN A 18 -4.73 -18.79 -8.21
CA GLN A 18 -5.64 -19.44 -9.16
C GLN A 18 -5.37 -19.04 -10.61
N GLN A 19 -5.03 -17.78 -10.87
CA GLN A 19 -4.78 -17.29 -12.23
C GLN A 19 -3.38 -17.67 -12.75
N ARG A 20 -2.37 -17.73 -11.87
CA ARG A 20 -0.96 -17.98 -12.21
C ARG A 20 -0.27 -18.89 -11.19
N PRO A 21 -0.64 -20.19 -11.13
CA PRO A 21 -0.19 -21.11 -10.09
C PRO A 21 1.33 -21.36 -10.05
N ASN A 22 2.05 -21.11 -11.16
CA ASN A 22 3.51 -21.32 -11.22
C ASN A 22 4.34 -20.05 -10.93
N SER A 23 3.70 -18.91 -10.69
CA SER A 23 4.42 -17.62 -10.52
C SER A 23 3.76 -16.69 -9.50
N TRP A 24 2.86 -17.23 -8.67
CA TRP A 24 2.11 -16.47 -7.67
C TRP A 24 3.02 -15.83 -6.61
N ASP A 25 4.15 -16.47 -6.34
CA ASP A 25 5.18 -16.05 -5.39
C ASP A 25 5.88 -14.76 -5.83
N ASN A 26 6.07 -14.57 -7.14
CA ASN A 26 6.65 -13.34 -7.70
C ASN A 26 5.78 -12.10 -7.46
N GLU A 27 4.47 -12.29 -7.25
CA GLU A 27 3.52 -11.20 -7.05
C GLU A 27 3.34 -10.83 -5.57
N ILE A 28 3.81 -11.66 -4.62
CA ILE A 28 3.64 -11.44 -3.17
C ILE A 28 4.21 -10.08 -2.74
N GLN A 29 5.42 -9.73 -3.22
CA GLN A 29 6.06 -8.48 -2.81
C GLN A 29 5.31 -7.25 -3.32
N LYS A 30 4.79 -7.32 -4.56
CA LYS A 30 3.97 -6.24 -5.15
C LYS A 30 2.66 -6.08 -4.39
N LEU A 31 2.03 -7.20 -4.05
CA LEU A 31 0.78 -7.20 -3.30
C LEU A 31 0.94 -6.67 -1.88
N ALA A 32 2.02 -7.08 -1.20
CA ALA A 32 2.37 -6.56 0.11
C ALA A 32 2.70 -5.07 0.06
N PHE A 33 3.35 -4.59 -1.01
CA PHE A 33 3.54 -3.16 -1.23
C PHE A 33 2.21 -2.42 -1.39
N ALA A 34 1.33 -2.88 -2.29
CA ALA A 34 0.02 -2.27 -2.53
C ALA A 34 -0.83 -2.16 -1.25
N ILE A 35 -0.85 -3.21 -0.41
CA ILE A 35 -1.58 -3.18 0.86
C ILE A 35 -0.98 -2.17 1.86
N ARG A 36 0.35 -2.01 1.88
CA ARG A 36 1.03 -1.09 2.80
C ARG A 36 0.85 0.38 2.42
N THR A 37 0.65 0.66 1.14
CA THR A 37 0.47 2.03 0.60
C THR A 37 -0.98 2.39 0.32
N ALA A 38 -1.92 1.45 0.46
CA ALA A 38 -3.34 1.73 0.31
C ALA A 38 -3.89 2.44 1.56
N VAL A 39 -4.59 3.55 1.36
CA VAL A 39 -5.29 4.29 2.41
C VAL A 39 -6.38 3.40 3.01
N ASN A 40 -6.45 3.37 4.35
CA ASN A 40 -7.50 2.66 5.05
C ASN A 40 -8.70 3.59 5.31
N ASP A 41 -9.90 3.22 4.87
CA ASP A 41 -11.10 4.06 5.01
C ASP A 41 -11.46 4.43 6.46
N THR A 42 -11.09 3.60 7.44
CA THR A 42 -11.40 3.88 8.85
C THR A 42 -10.45 4.92 9.46
N THR A 43 -9.18 4.90 9.07
CA THR A 43 -8.15 5.76 9.67
C THR A 43 -7.75 6.93 8.77
N GLY A 44 -8.12 6.90 7.48
CA GLY A 44 -7.70 7.89 6.49
C GLY A 44 -6.21 7.82 6.15
N GLU A 45 -5.49 6.80 6.63
CA GLU A 45 -4.02 6.71 6.58
C GLU A 45 -3.55 5.37 6.05
N THR A 46 -2.34 5.32 5.49
CA THR A 46 -1.73 4.08 5.02
C THR A 46 -1.14 3.27 6.19
N PRO A 47 -1.14 1.93 6.12
CA PRO A 47 -0.47 1.10 7.11
C PRO A 47 1.03 1.40 7.26
N ALA A 48 1.72 1.77 6.17
CA ALA A 48 3.12 2.14 6.24
C ALA A 48 3.34 3.47 6.97
N PHE A 49 2.52 4.47 6.70
CA PHE A 49 2.58 5.75 7.40
C PHE A 49 2.33 5.56 8.90
N MET A 50 1.29 4.79 9.28
CA MET A 50 1.00 4.49 10.69
C MET A 50 2.12 3.72 11.41
N MET A 51 2.90 2.92 10.69
CA MET A 51 3.97 2.09 11.28
C MET A 51 5.33 2.79 11.31
N PHE A 52 5.63 3.64 10.32
CA PHE A 52 6.97 4.20 10.10
C PHE A 52 7.00 5.74 10.05
N GLY A 53 5.85 6.41 10.11
CA GLY A 53 5.71 7.86 9.96
C GLY A 53 6.01 8.37 8.55
N ARG A 54 6.10 7.49 7.56
CA ARG A 54 6.35 7.82 6.15
C ARG A 54 5.87 6.71 5.23
N ASP A 55 5.50 7.07 4.01
CA ASP A 55 5.22 6.09 2.97
C ASP A 55 6.49 5.56 2.29
N PRO A 56 6.50 4.29 1.85
CA PRO A 56 7.61 3.71 1.12
C PRO A 56 7.65 4.26 -0.30
N ARG A 57 8.83 4.69 -0.75
CA ARG A 57 9.05 5.16 -2.11
C ARG A 57 8.80 4.03 -3.12
N GLY A 58 7.87 4.26 -4.05
CA GLY A 58 7.53 3.33 -5.12
C GLY A 58 8.33 3.58 -6.40
N PRO A 59 8.23 2.69 -7.40
CA PRO A 59 8.90 2.86 -8.69
C PRO A 59 8.56 4.17 -9.41
N LEU A 60 7.34 4.67 -9.26
CA LEU A 60 6.90 5.94 -9.84
C LEU A 60 7.60 7.14 -9.18
N ASP A 61 7.79 7.11 -7.87
CA ASP A 61 8.48 8.15 -7.10
C ASP A 61 9.96 8.23 -7.52
N LEU A 62 10.59 7.08 -7.77
CA LEU A 62 11.96 7.01 -8.29
C LEU A 62 12.09 7.52 -9.73
N LEU A 63 11.07 7.30 -10.57
CA LEU A 63 11.07 7.73 -11.98
C LEU A 63 10.81 9.23 -12.12
N ILE A 64 9.96 9.79 -11.26
CA ILE A 64 9.55 11.19 -11.33
C ILE A 64 10.68 12.11 -10.84
N GLY A 65 11.58 11.61 -9.98
CA GLY A 65 12.70 12.39 -9.46
C GLY A 65 12.19 13.48 -8.50
N GLU A 66 12.65 13.45 -7.26
CA GLU A 66 12.11 14.28 -6.18
C GLU A 66 12.04 15.77 -6.57
N THR A 67 10.84 16.34 -6.72
CA THR A 67 10.62 17.71 -6.27
C THR A 67 10.61 17.66 -4.76
N THR A 68 11.75 17.97 -4.15
CA THR A 68 11.82 18.32 -2.74
C THR A 68 10.93 19.54 -2.50
N GLU A 69 9.65 19.32 -2.23
CA GLU A 69 8.78 20.30 -1.60
C GLU A 69 7.91 19.58 -0.58
N GLU A 70 8.52 19.48 0.61
CA GLU A 70 7.86 19.29 1.89
C GLU A 70 7.09 17.97 2.03
N ALA A 71 6.95 17.52 3.28
CA ALA A 71 5.83 16.65 3.58
C ALA A 71 4.57 17.47 3.28
N GLN A 72 4.09 17.45 2.03
CA GLN A 72 2.72 17.83 1.78
C GLN A 72 1.91 16.92 2.71
N PRO A 73 1.16 17.49 3.67
CA PRO A 73 0.15 16.70 4.34
C PRO A 73 -0.65 16.12 3.17
N THR A 74 -0.80 14.80 3.12
CA THR A 74 -1.86 14.27 2.26
C THR A 74 -3.11 14.93 2.80
N THR A 75 -3.50 15.99 2.10
CA THR A 75 -4.70 16.75 2.35
C THR A 75 -5.79 15.72 2.18
N SER A 76 -6.18 15.12 3.30
CA SER A 76 -7.43 14.44 3.51
C SER A 76 -8.52 15.51 3.45
N GLU A 77 -8.62 16.22 2.32
CA GLU A 77 -9.83 16.88 1.89
C GLU A 77 -10.76 15.79 1.37
N HIS A 78 -11.22 14.93 2.28
CA HIS A 78 -12.57 14.42 2.17
C HIS A 78 -13.48 15.39 2.91
N ARG A 79 -13.69 16.48 2.17
CA ARG A 79 -14.75 17.47 2.25
C ARG A 79 -16.02 16.87 2.84
N GLN A 80 -16.39 17.45 3.97
CA GLN A 80 -17.71 17.47 4.55
C GLN A 80 -18.78 17.74 3.48
N ILE A 81 -19.65 16.75 3.23
CA ILE A 81 -21.07 16.88 2.90
C ILE A 81 -21.80 15.62 3.35
#